data_AF-A0A815GH22-F1
#
_entry.id   AF-A0A815GH22-F1
#
_cell.length_a   1.000
_cell.length_b   1.000
_cell.length_c   1.000
_cell.angle_alpha   90.00
_cell.angle_beta   90.00
_cell.angle_gamma   90.00
#
_symmetry.space_group_name_H-M   'P 1'
#
loop_
_entity.id
_entity.type
_entity.pdbx_description
1 polymer ?
#
loop_
_entity_poly.entity_id
_entity_poly.type
_entity_poly.pdbx_seq_one_letter_code
_entity_poly.pdbx_strand_id
1 'polypeptide(L)'
;MGEYSKALSSFERSLEIYKMALPPNHPDLATSYNNIAMVYDKMGEYSRALASYERSLEIIKISLPSNHPSLATSYNNIAMVYSHMGEYSKALSSYERSLEINIIALPPNHPLLANSYNNIGMVYSHMGEYSKALSSLERSLEIQKIALPPNHPSLATSYNNIASVYDKMGEYSKALSSLERSLEILKVALPPNHPSLAAFYNNIASVYDNMGEYSKALASYERSLEIYKIALSSNHPDLAASYNNIASVYDKMGEYSKALSSYERSLEIRKIALPPNHPDLASSYNSMGMVYDDMGEYSKALSSYERSLEIFEIALPPNHPDLATSYNNIAMVYDKMGEYSKALSSYERSLEILKVALPPNHPSLAASYNNIASVYDKMGEYSKALSLYERSLEIFKIALPPNHPDLAASYNNIAMVYDEMGEYSKALSSYERSLEILKVALPPNHPFLATFYNNTAMVYDKMGEYSKALSSFERSLEIFKIALPPNHPSLATSYNNIAMVYSHMGEYSEALSSYERSLEILRKSVPSTHPHLVLVKRNIEDLKNKM
;
A
#
# COMPACT_ATOMS: atom_id res chain seq x y z
N MET A 1 1.32 28.94 -8.97
CA MET A 1 2.65 29.26 -9.55
C MET A 1 2.92 30.76 -9.69
N GLY A 2 1.96 31.60 -10.12
CA GLY A 2 2.23 33.03 -10.40
C GLY A 2 2.59 33.95 -9.22
N GLU A 3 2.30 33.55 -7.98
CA GLU A 3 2.67 34.34 -6.78
C GLU A 3 4.06 33.96 -6.25
N TYR A 4 4.42 32.67 -6.29
CA TYR A 4 5.75 32.21 -5.87
C TYR A 4 6.86 32.74 -6.77
N SER A 5 6.64 32.84 -8.09
CA SER A 5 7.62 33.42 -9.02
C SER A 5 7.88 34.91 -8.77
N LYS A 6 6.84 35.68 -8.41
CA LYS A 6 6.98 37.10 -8.02
C LYS A 6 7.70 37.26 -6.70
N ALA A 7 7.37 36.42 -5.71
CA ALA A 7 8.05 36.40 -4.42
C ALA A 7 9.54 36.05 -4.60
N LEU A 8 9.85 35.02 -5.38
CA LEU A 8 11.22 34.61 -5.71
C LEU A 8 12.00 35.76 -6.34
N SER A 9 11.47 36.37 -7.40
CA SER A 9 12.09 37.51 -8.07
C SER A 9 12.36 38.70 -7.11
N SER A 10 11.43 38.95 -6.18
CA SER A 10 11.59 40.03 -5.19
C SER A 10 12.70 39.71 -4.19
N PHE A 11 12.78 38.47 -3.70
CA PHE A 11 13.84 38.05 -2.78
C PHE A 11 15.20 37.97 -3.46
N GLU A 12 15.28 37.52 -4.71
CA GLU A 12 16.52 37.49 -5.49
C GLU A 12 17.05 38.90 -5.72
N ARG A 13 16.19 39.86 -6.08
CA ARG A 13 16.56 41.27 -6.21
C ARG A 13 17.03 41.87 -4.88
N SER A 14 16.35 41.54 -3.78
CA SER A 14 16.78 41.96 -2.44
C SER A 14 18.17 41.40 -2.09
N LEU A 15 18.42 40.14 -2.41
CA LEU A 15 19.70 39.49 -2.18
C LEU A 15 20.83 40.15 -2.99
N GLU A 16 20.59 40.52 -4.24
CA GLU A 16 21.56 41.25 -5.07
C GLU A 16 21.93 42.61 -4.46
N ILE A 17 20.94 43.38 -4.00
CA ILE A 17 21.17 44.67 -3.34
C ILE A 17 21.99 44.46 -2.06
N TYR A 18 21.63 43.49 -1.23
CA TYR A 18 22.37 43.20 -0.01
C TYR A 18 23.79 42.72 -0.26
N LYS A 19 24.05 41.95 -1.33
CA LYS A 19 25.42 41.54 -1.71
C LYS A 19 26.30 42.73 -2.09
N MET A 20 25.72 43.81 -2.62
CA MET A 20 26.45 45.03 -2.96
C MET A 20 26.66 45.94 -1.74
N ALA A 21 25.75 45.91 -0.77
CA ALA A 21 25.71 46.85 0.35
C ALA A 21 26.32 46.31 1.65
N LEU A 22 26.39 44.99 1.83
CA LEU A 22 26.75 44.35 3.10
C LEU A 22 27.97 43.43 2.97
N PRO A 23 28.74 43.22 4.06
CA PRO A 23 29.81 42.23 4.06
C PRO A 23 29.28 40.81 3.76
N PRO A 24 30.10 39.91 3.17
CA PRO A 24 29.67 38.57 2.75
C PRO A 24 29.05 37.69 3.85
N ASN A 25 29.38 37.95 5.12
CA ASN A 25 28.90 37.17 6.27
C ASN A 25 27.81 37.89 7.08
N HIS A 26 27.18 38.92 6.50
CA HIS A 26 26.14 39.67 7.20
C HIS A 26 24.87 38.81 7.42
N PRO A 27 24.25 38.80 8.63
CA PRO A 27 23.06 38.00 8.92
C PRO A 27 21.86 38.21 7.97
N ASP A 28 21.69 39.42 7.42
CA ASP A 28 20.62 39.73 6.47
C ASP A 28 20.78 38.97 5.13
N LEU A 29 22.01 38.64 4.73
CA LEU A 29 22.26 37.78 3.58
C LEU A 29 21.75 36.36 3.85
N ALA A 30 21.98 35.83 5.06
CA ALA A 30 21.46 34.53 5.45
C ALA A 30 19.93 34.50 5.43
N THR A 31 19.29 35.53 6.01
CA THR A 31 17.83 35.66 6.00
C THR A 31 17.27 35.68 4.58
N SER A 32 17.93 36.39 3.66
CA SER A 32 17.55 36.45 2.25
C SER A 32 17.66 35.09 1.57
N TYR A 33 18.77 34.36 1.79
CA TYR A 33 18.93 32.99 1.30
C TYR A 33 17.89 32.02 1.87
N ASN A 34 17.55 32.14 3.16
CA ASN A 34 16.51 31.31 3.80
C ASN A 34 15.12 31.54 3.19
N ASN A 35 14.77 32.80 2.90
CA ASN A 35 13.49 33.12 2.26
C ASN A 35 13.42 32.60 0.82
N ILE A 36 14.49 32.76 0.04
CA ILE A 36 14.61 32.19 -1.31
C ILE A 36 14.47 30.67 -1.26
N ALA A 37 15.16 30.02 -0.32
CA ALA A 37 15.12 28.57 -0.14
C ALA A 37 13.70 28.07 0.17
N MET A 38 12.97 28.77 1.04
CA MET A 38 11.58 28.45 1.37
C MET A 38 10.67 28.54 0.14
N VAL A 39 10.87 29.53 -0.74
CA VAL A 39 10.10 29.64 -1.98
C VAL A 39 10.43 28.49 -2.94
N TYR A 40 11.72 28.15 -3.12
CA TYR A 40 12.13 27.00 -3.93
C TYR A 40 11.55 25.69 -3.39
N ASP A 41 11.53 25.47 -2.07
CA ASP A 41 10.93 24.30 -1.44
C ASP A 41 9.43 24.21 -1.75
N LYS A 42 8.68 25.32 -1.62
CA LYS A 42 7.25 25.38 -1.99
C LYS A 42 6.98 25.19 -3.48
N MET A 43 7.96 25.47 -4.33
CA MET A 43 7.89 25.19 -5.77
C MET A 43 8.27 23.74 -6.13
N GLY A 44 8.74 22.93 -5.16
CA GLY A 44 9.25 21.59 -5.41
C GLY A 44 10.67 21.55 -6.00
N GLU A 45 11.35 22.70 -6.06
CA GLU A 45 12.73 22.81 -6.56
C GLU A 45 13.73 22.51 -5.43
N TYR A 46 13.64 21.30 -4.86
CA TYR A 46 14.33 20.92 -3.63
C TYR A 46 15.85 21.09 -3.68
N SER A 47 16.50 20.79 -4.81
CA SER A 47 17.95 20.98 -4.96
C SER A 47 18.38 22.44 -4.86
N ARG A 48 17.56 23.38 -5.38
CA ARG A 48 17.84 24.83 -5.27
C ARG A 48 17.50 25.35 -3.88
N ALA A 49 16.44 24.82 -3.27
CA ALA A 49 16.11 25.09 -1.88
C ALA A 49 17.27 24.71 -0.96
N LEU A 50 17.78 23.49 -1.10
CA LEU A 50 18.91 22.98 -0.33
C LEU A 50 20.15 23.86 -0.47
N ALA A 51 20.56 24.16 -1.71
CA ALA A 51 21.73 25.02 -1.96
C ALA A 51 21.58 26.42 -1.33
N SER A 52 20.36 26.96 -1.31
CA SER A 52 20.07 28.25 -0.70
C SER A 52 20.09 28.16 0.84
N TYR A 53 19.49 27.12 1.43
CA TYR A 53 19.57 26.90 2.88
C TYR A 53 20.99 26.63 3.37
N GLU A 54 21.79 25.89 2.61
CA GLU A 54 23.21 25.61 2.93
C GLU A 54 24.03 26.90 2.96
N ARG A 55 23.85 27.79 1.97
CA ARG A 55 24.49 29.12 1.98
C ARG A 55 24.06 29.98 3.16
N SER A 56 22.77 29.94 3.51
CA SER A 56 22.28 30.61 4.73
C SER A 56 22.97 30.05 5.98
N LEU A 57 23.06 28.72 6.09
CA LEU A 57 23.69 28.04 7.22
C LEU A 57 25.18 28.37 7.33
N GLU A 58 25.92 28.45 6.22
CA GLU A 58 27.34 28.84 6.20
C GLU A 58 27.55 30.24 6.79
N ILE A 59 26.74 31.22 6.36
CA ILE A 59 26.81 32.60 6.87
C ILE A 59 26.49 32.63 8.38
N ILE A 60 25.45 31.92 8.81
CA ILE A 60 25.03 31.85 10.22
C ILE A 60 26.12 31.21 11.08
N LYS A 61 26.78 30.14 10.61
CA LYS A 61 27.88 29.48 11.33
C LYS A 61 29.07 30.38 11.58
N ILE A 62 29.36 31.30 10.65
CA ILE A 62 30.48 32.23 10.79
C ILE A 62 30.10 33.43 11.67
N SER A 63 28.85 33.88 11.58
CA SER A 63 28.38 35.12 12.23
C SER A 63 27.85 34.93 13.66
N LEU A 64 27.45 33.72 14.04
CA LEU A 64 26.78 33.44 15.31
C LEU A 64 27.46 32.30 16.10
N PRO A 65 27.34 32.30 17.45
CA PRO A 65 27.83 31.20 18.29
C PRO A 65 27.24 29.85 17.90
N SER A 66 27.98 28.77 18.14
CA SER A 66 27.61 27.40 17.76
C SER A 66 26.31 26.88 18.40
N ASN A 67 25.87 27.47 19.51
CA ASN A 67 24.63 27.15 20.20
C ASN A 67 23.49 28.14 19.91
N HIS A 68 23.63 29.03 18.93
CA HIS A 68 22.60 30.03 18.64
C HIS A 68 21.34 29.39 18.02
N PRO A 69 20.11 29.72 18.48
CA PRO A 69 18.86 29.13 17.97
C PRO A 69 18.63 29.23 16.44
N SER A 70 19.20 30.25 15.79
CA SER A 70 19.15 30.38 14.32
C SER A 70 19.86 29.24 13.59
N LEU A 71 20.91 28.65 14.19
CA LEU A 71 21.55 27.45 13.64
C LEU A 71 20.59 26.25 13.70
N ALA A 72 19.90 26.06 14.83
CA ALA A 72 18.90 25.00 14.97
C ALA A 72 17.77 25.15 13.93
N THR A 73 17.30 26.37 13.71
CA THR A 73 16.27 26.67 12.70
C THR A 73 16.76 26.32 11.29
N SER A 74 18.00 26.67 10.96
CA SER A 74 18.60 26.36 9.65
C SER A 74 18.71 24.85 9.42
N TYR A 75 19.19 24.11 10.43
CA TYR A 75 19.26 22.66 10.36
C TYR A 75 17.87 22.01 10.25
N ASN A 76 16.86 22.53 10.95
CA ASN A 76 15.48 22.06 10.84
C ASN A 76 14.91 22.27 9.42
N ASN A 77 15.18 23.41 8.79
CA ASN A 77 14.71 23.70 7.44
C ASN A 77 15.38 22.80 6.39
N ILE A 78 16.70 22.59 6.50
CA ILE A 78 17.43 21.64 5.65
C ILE A 78 16.89 20.23 5.82
N ALA A 79 16.64 19.81 7.07
CA ALA A 79 16.09 18.50 7.38
C ALA A 79 14.70 18.28 6.73
N MET A 80 13.85 19.31 6.74
CA MET A 80 12.54 19.28 6.10
C MET A 80 12.64 19.06 4.59
N VAL A 81 13.57 19.76 3.91
CA VAL A 81 13.82 19.56 2.47
C VAL A 81 14.32 18.14 2.18
N TYR A 82 15.27 17.63 2.97
CA TYR A 82 15.72 16.24 2.84
C TYR A 82 14.56 15.25 3.05
N SER A 83 13.66 15.53 3.99
CA SER A 83 12.47 14.70 4.20
C SER A 83 11.51 14.73 3.00
N HIS A 84 11.31 15.89 2.36
CA HIS A 84 10.52 16.00 1.12
C HIS A 84 11.16 15.23 -0.05
N MET A 85 12.48 15.16 -0.10
CA MET A 85 13.23 14.38 -1.09
C MET A 85 13.25 12.87 -0.79
N GLY A 86 12.72 12.44 0.36
CA GLY A 86 12.82 11.05 0.82
C GLY A 86 14.21 10.64 1.32
N GLU A 87 15.14 11.59 1.46
CA GLU A 87 16.48 11.36 2.01
C GLU A 87 16.46 11.33 3.55
N TYR A 88 15.67 10.41 4.12
CA TYR A 88 15.33 10.37 5.55
C TYR A 88 16.55 10.30 6.47
N SER A 89 17.63 9.61 6.08
CA SER A 89 18.85 9.53 6.88
C SER A 89 19.55 10.90 7.02
N LYS A 90 19.57 11.72 5.96
CA LYS A 90 20.13 13.08 6.01
C LYS A 90 19.21 14.04 6.74
N ALA A 91 17.90 13.86 6.57
CA ALA A 91 16.88 14.59 7.33
C ALA A 91 17.05 14.35 8.83
N LEU A 92 17.16 13.08 9.24
CA LEU A 92 17.35 12.69 10.63
C LEU A 92 18.62 13.33 11.23
N SER A 93 19.77 13.19 10.56
CA SER A 93 21.02 13.79 11.03
C SER A 93 20.92 15.32 11.20
N SER A 94 20.20 15.99 10.29
CA SER A 94 19.99 17.43 10.37
C SER A 94 19.02 17.82 11.50
N TYR A 95 17.94 17.06 11.71
CA TYR A 95 17.03 17.27 12.83
C TYR A 95 17.68 16.98 14.19
N GLU A 96 18.51 15.95 14.31
CA GLU A 96 19.27 15.63 15.53
C GLU A 96 20.20 16.79 15.89
N ARG A 97 20.91 17.34 14.91
CA ARG A 97 21.78 18.51 15.11
C ARG A 97 21.01 19.76 15.53
N SER A 98 19.81 19.96 14.97
CA SER A 98 18.88 21.02 15.40
C SER A 98 18.45 20.82 16.86
N LEU A 99 18.09 19.59 17.22
CA LEU A 99 17.68 19.23 18.58
C LEU A 99 18.81 19.43 19.59
N GLU A 100 20.04 19.00 19.28
CA GLU A 100 21.21 19.19 20.15
C GLU A 100 21.43 20.66 20.50
N ILE A 101 21.36 21.56 19.51
CA ILE A 101 21.49 23.00 19.72
C ILE A 101 20.34 23.52 20.60
N ASN A 102 19.10 23.12 20.29
CA ASN A 102 17.92 23.54 21.04
C ASN A 102 17.94 23.07 22.50
N ILE A 103 18.44 21.87 22.80
CA ILE A 103 18.56 21.34 24.17
C ILE A 103 19.52 22.20 25.00
N ILE A 104 20.60 22.70 24.38
CA ILE A 104 21.57 23.57 25.05
C ILE A 104 21.02 24.99 25.21
N ALA A 105 20.31 25.49 24.19
CA ALA A 105 19.90 26.89 24.11
C ALA A 105 18.58 27.20 24.83
N LEU A 106 17.72 26.20 25.06
CA LEU A 106 16.34 26.39 25.51
C LEU A 106 16.05 25.64 26.82
N PRO A 107 15.07 26.11 27.62
CA PRO A 107 14.60 25.36 28.78
C PRO A 107 14.05 23.96 28.41
N PRO A 108 14.13 22.96 29.30
CA PRO A 108 13.75 21.57 29.01
C PRO A 108 12.33 21.34 28.48
N ASN A 109 11.38 22.23 28.80
CA ASN A 109 9.97 22.12 28.38
C ASN A 109 9.60 23.16 27.30
N HIS A 110 10.58 23.72 26.59
CA HIS A 110 10.31 24.72 25.55
C HIS A 110 9.56 24.09 24.35
N PRO A 111 8.49 24.72 23.81
CA PRO A 111 7.71 24.17 22.71
C PRO A 111 8.51 23.78 21.45
N LEU A 112 9.61 24.49 21.17
CA LEU A 112 10.50 24.14 20.05
C LEU A 112 11.16 22.76 20.22
N LEU A 113 11.45 22.32 21.46
CA LEU A 113 11.95 20.96 21.70
C LEU A 113 10.89 19.92 21.34
N ALA A 114 9.62 20.18 21.68
CA ALA A 114 8.52 19.32 21.27
C ALA A 114 8.42 19.22 19.74
N ASN A 115 8.58 20.34 19.01
CA ASN A 115 8.58 20.33 17.56
C ASN A 115 9.75 19.51 16.98
N SER A 116 10.96 19.66 17.54
CA SER A 116 12.12 18.86 17.13
C SER A 116 11.88 17.36 17.33
N TYR A 117 11.39 16.95 18.51
CA TYR A 117 11.05 15.55 18.77
C TYR A 117 9.92 15.03 17.88
N ASN A 118 8.92 15.87 17.57
CA ASN A 118 7.84 15.51 16.66
C ASN A 118 8.37 15.23 15.25
N ASN A 119 9.23 16.11 14.73
CA ASN A 119 9.80 15.97 13.40
C ASN A 119 10.69 14.72 13.28
N ILE A 120 11.53 14.48 14.29
CA ILE A 120 12.35 13.25 14.38
C ILE A 120 11.46 12.01 14.43
N GLY A 121 10.40 12.04 15.24
CA GLY A 121 9.44 10.94 15.35
C GLY A 121 8.76 10.61 14.02
N MET A 122 8.36 11.63 13.26
CA MET A 122 7.79 11.45 11.93
C MET A 122 8.81 10.87 10.93
N VAL A 123 10.06 11.32 10.95
CA VAL A 123 11.11 10.73 10.09
C VAL A 123 11.36 9.26 10.43
N TYR A 124 11.46 8.90 11.71
CA TYR A 124 11.56 7.49 12.10
C TYR A 124 10.33 6.68 11.64
N SER A 125 9.12 7.25 11.68
CA SER A 125 7.92 6.60 11.15
C SER A 125 8.03 6.34 9.64
N HIS A 126 8.57 7.28 8.87
CA HIS A 126 8.81 7.09 7.44
C HIS A 126 9.90 6.06 7.13
N MET A 127 10.88 5.90 8.02
CA MET A 127 11.93 4.88 7.93
C MET A 127 11.46 3.47 8.39
N GLY A 128 10.23 3.33 8.92
CA GLY A 128 9.74 2.07 9.48
C GLY A 128 10.28 1.76 10.89
N GLU A 129 11.01 2.69 11.50
CA GLU A 129 11.61 2.57 12.85
C GLU A 129 10.59 2.96 13.92
N TYR A 130 9.46 2.24 13.95
CA TYR A 130 8.26 2.65 14.69
C TYR A 130 8.45 2.80 16.21
N SER A 131 9.32 2.00 16.83
CA SER A 131 9.64 2.12 18.26
C SER A 131 10.35 3.44 18.60
N LYS A 132 11.32 3.85 17.78
CA LYS A 132 12.02 5.14 17.91
C LYS A 132 11.10 6.31 17.59
N ALA A 133 10.19 6.11 16.63
CA ALA A 133 9.15 7.08 16.28
C ALA A 133 8.24 7.36 17.49
N LEU A 134 7.69 6.31 18.11
CA LEU A 134 6.84 6.43 19.30
C LEU A 134 7.57 7.11 20.45
N SER A 135 8.78 6.67 20.79
CA SER A 135 9.58 7.27 21.87
C SER A 135 9.76 8.79 21.66
N SER A 136 10.06 9.21 20.42
CA SER A 136 10.24 10.62 20.09
C SER A 136 8.91 11.40 20.15
N LEU A 137 7.82 10.84 19.61
CA LEU A 137 6.50 11.47 19.64
C LEU A 137 5.91 11.56 21.05
N GLU A 138 6.12 10.55 21.90
CA GLU A 138 5.72 10.54 23.30
C GLU A 138 6.47 11.60 24.09
N ARG A 139 7.78 11.77 23.85
CA ARG A 139 8.57 12.84 24.45
C ARG A 139 8.08 14.22 24.02
N SER A 140 7.74 14.39 22.74
CA SER A 140 7.10 15.61 22.23
C SER A 140 5.79 15.90 22.96
N LEU A 141 4.92 14.91 23.09
CA LEU A 141 3.64 15.02 23.78
C LEU A 141 3.80 15.37 25.26
N GLU A 142 4.78 14.78 25.96
CA GLU A 142 5.08 15.09 27.36
C GLU A 142 5.43 16.57 27.56
N ILE A 143 6.33 17.10 26.71
CA ILE A 143 6.71 18.52 26.75
C ILE A 143 5.50 19.40 26.47
N GLN A 144 4.68 19.07 25.46
CA GLN A 144 3.50 19.85 25.13
C GLN A 144 2.46 19.85 26.25
N LYS A 145 2.25 18.73 26.96
CA LYS A 145 1.31 18.66 28.10
C LYS A 145 1.72 19.58 29.25
N ILE A 146 3.01 19.82 29.43
CA ILE A 146 3.52 20.75 30.44
C ILE A 146 3.41 22.20 29.95
N ALA A 147 3.70 22.44 28.68
CA ALA A 147 3.79 23.79 28.11
C ALA A 147 2.44 24.40 27.69
N LEU A 148 1.42 23.57 27.42
CA LEU A 148 0.16 24.00 26.80
C LEU A 148 -1.05 23.66 27.68
N PRO A 149 -2.17 24.42 27.55
CA PRO A 149 -3.43 24.05 28.18
C PRO A 149 -3.94 22.65 27.74
N PRO A 150 -4.70 21.93 28.59
CA PRO A 150 -5.14 20.55 28.30
C PRO A 150 -5.92 20.36 27.00
N ASN A 151 -6.63 21.39 26.53
CA ASN A 151 -7.43 21.35 25.31
C ASN A 151 -6.77 22.09 24.14
N HIS A 152 -5.45 22.31 24.18
CA HIS A 152 -4.75 22.99 23.10
C HIS A 152 -4.71 22.09 21.84
N PRO A 153 -5.06 22.59 20.63
CA PRO A 153 -5.09 21.79 19.40
C PRO A 153 -3.78 21.05 19.07
N SER A 154 -2.61 21.58 19.46
CA SER A 154 -1.33 20.88 19.27
C SER A 154 -1.25 19.53 19.97
N LEU A 155 -1.88 19.38 21.15
CA LEU A 155 -1.96 18.09 21.84
C LEU A 155 -2.74 17.07 21.01
N ALA A 156 -3.82 17.52 20.36
CA ALA A 156 -4.59 16.69 19.44
C ALA A 156 -3.73 16.24 18.24
N THR A 157 -2.94 17.15 17.65
CA THR A 157 -1.98 16.80 16.60
C THR A 157 -0.94 15.77 17.06
N SER A 158 -0.39 15.90 18.27
CA SER A 158 0.53 14.90 18.82
C SER A 158 -0.11 13.53 18.98
N TYR A 159 -1.33 13.46 19.53
CA TYR A 159 -2.09 12.21 19.61
C TYR A 159 -2.39 11.61 18.23
N ASN A 160 -2.66 12.44 17.22
CA ASN A 160 -2.86 12.00 15.84
C ASN A 160 -1.60 11.34 15.25
N ASN A 161 -0.44 11.95 15.45
CA ASN A 161 0.83 11.44 14.93
C ASN A 161 1.19 10.11 15.59
N ILE A 162 0.98 10.00 16.91
CA ILE A 162 1.14 8.73 17.65
C ILE A 162 0.17 7.67 17.12
N ALA A 163 -1.09 8.04 16.88
CA ALA A 163 -2.07 7.13 16.31
C ALA A 163 -1.67 6.60 14.93
N SER A 164 -1.15 7.47 14.07
CA SER A 164 -0.66 7.08 12.74
C SER A 164 0.49 6.07 12.82
N VAL A 165 1.38 6.18 13.81
CA VAL A 165 2.43 5.18 14.03
C VAL A 165 1.85 3.86 14.52
N TYR A 166 0.90 3.88 15.47
CA TYR A 166 0.23 2.66 15.91
C TYR A 166 -0.55 1.97 14.78
N ASP A 167 -1.22 2.72 13.92
CA ASP A 167 -1.93 2.20 12.75
C ASP A 167 -0.97 1.49 11.78
N LYS A 168 0.18 2.11 11.45
CA LYS A 168 1.23 1.47 10.63
C LYS A 168 1.85 0.22 11.25
N MET A 169 1.81 0.09 12.58
CA MET A 169 2.24 -1.12 13.30
C MET A 169 1.16 -2.22 13.33
N GLY A 170 -0.07 -1.94 12.88
CA GLY A 170 -1.22 -2.84 13.04
C GLY A 170 -1.80 -2.85 14.46
N GLU A 171 -1.37 -1.93 15.33
CA GLU A 171 -1.83 -1.77 16.71
C GLU A 171 -3.11 -0.91 16.76
N TYR A 172 -4.12 -1.33 16.01
CA TYR A 172 -5.30 -0.50 15.70
C TYR A 172 -6.07 -0.02 16.94
N SER A 173 -6.12 -0.82 18.01
CA SER A 173 -6.79 -0.42 19.27
C SER A 173 -6.11 0.77 19.95
N LYS A 174 -4.76 0.82 19.94
CA LYS A 174 -3.98 1.95 20.47
C LYS A 174 -4.09 3.17 19.56
N ALA A 175 -4.16 2.96 18.25
CA ALA A 175 -4.40 4.01 17.27
C ALA A 175 -5.76 4.70 17.52
N LEU A 176 -6.84 3.92 17.63
CA LEU A 176 -8.18 4.42 17.92
C LEU A 176 -8.24 5.16 19.26
N SER A 177 -7.68 4.59 20.34
CA SER A 177 -7.65 5.27 21.64
C SER A 177 -6.91 6.63 21.60
N SER A 178 -5.85 6.72 20.80
CA SER A 178 -5.12 7.99 20.60
C SER A 178 -5.94 8.99 19.78
N LEU A 179 -6.63 8.54 18.72
CA LEU A 179 -7.53 9.39 17.92
C LEU A 179 -8.74 9.86 18.71
N GLU A 180 -9.31 9.02 19.59
CA GLU A 180 -10.43 9.39 20.47
C GLU A 180 -10.04 10.54 21.39
N ARG A 181 -8.89 10.45 22.07
CA ARG A 181 -8.36 11.55 22.89
C ARG A 181 -8.14 12.83 22.09
N SER A 182 -7.62 12.69 20.88
CA SER A 182 -7.42 13.82 19.97
C SER A 182 -8.75 14.50 19.60
N LEU A 183 -9.76 13.70 19.27
CA LEU A 183 -11.10 14.17 18.94
C LEU A 183 -11.79 14.84 20.13
N GLU A 184 -11.63 14.33 21.35
CA GLU A 184 -12.13 14.96 22.58
C GLU A 184 -11.58 16.38 22.77
N ILE A 185 -10.26 16.54 22.62
CA ILE A 185 -9.60 17.85 22.71
C ILE A 185 -10.16 18.82 21.67
N LEU A 186 -10.31 18.38 20.41
CA LEU A 186 -10.75 19.25 19.33
C LEU A 186 -12.22 19.60 19.40
N LYS A 187 -13.09 18.72 19.90
CA LYS A 187 -14.51 19.03 20.14
C LYS A 187 -14.69 20.16 21.15
N VAL A 188 -13.77 20.30 22.10
CA VAL A 188 -13.77 21.42 23.06
C VAL A 188 -13.12 22.68 22.46
N ALA A 189 -12.04 22.50 21.69
CA ALA A 189 -11.26 23.61 21.16
C ALA A 189 -11.86 24.29 19.93
N LEU A 190 -12.68 23.58 19.14
CA LEU A 190 -13.14 24.02 17.83
C LEU A 190 -14.68 23.99 17.70
N PRO A 191 -15.25 24.83 16.82
CA PRO A 191 -16.67 24.75 16.46
C PRO A 191 -17.06 23.37 15.89
N PRO A 192 -18.31 22.91 16.06
CA PRO A 192 -18.74 21.55 15.66
C PRO A 192 -18.52 21.17 14.19
N ASN A 193 -18.50 22.15 13.28
CA ASN A 193 -18.31 21.94 11.85
C ASN A 193 -16.94 22.44 11.35
N HIS A 194 -15.94 22.56 12.23
CA HIS A 194 -14.61 22.96 11.81
C HIS A 194 -13.98 21.88 10.91
N PRO A 195 -13.37 22.21 9.74
CA PRO A 195 -12.77 21.24 8.82
C PRO A 195 -11.76 20.29 9.46
N SER A 196 -11.04 20.73 10.50
CA SER A 196 -10.14 19.85 11.25
C SER A 196 -10.87 18.66 11.88
N LEU A 197 -12.10 18.80 12.38
CA LEU A 197 -12.86 17.67 12.93
C LEU A 197 -13.12 16.61 11.86
N ALA A 198 -13.40 17.02 10.62
CA ALA A 198 -13.58 16.11 9.50
C ALA A 198 -12.29 15.33 9.18
N ALA A 199 -11.14 15.99 9.16
CA ALA A 199 -9.85 15.32 8.98
C ALA A 199 -9.60 14.23 10.05
N PHE A 200 -10.03 14.46 11.29
CA PHE A 200 -9.92 13.46 12.36
C PHE A 200 -10.89 12.28 12.18
N TYR A 201 -12.13 12.55 11.75
CA TYR A 201 -13.06 11.48 11.39
C TYR A 201 -12.54 10.65 10.21
N ASN A 202 -11.88 11.26 9.23
CA ASN A 202 -11.20 10.53 8.15
C ASN A 202 -10.08 9.61 8.68
N ASN A 203 -9.27 10.06 9.64
CA ASN A 203 -8.21 9.23 10.21
C ASN A 203 -8.79 8.04 11.00
N ILE A 204 -9.86 8.27 11.79
CA ILE A 204 -10.58 7.19 12.49
C ILE A 204 -11.16 6.18 11.48
N ALA A 205 -11.77 6.69 10.41
CA ALA A 205 -12.33 5.86 9.35
C ALA A 205 -11.25 5.01 8.67
N SER A 206 -10.07 5.57 8.40
CA SER A 206 -8.94 4.86 7.82
C SER A 206 -8.46 3.72 8.72
N VAL A 207 -8.41 3.91 10.04
CA VAL A 207 -8.05 2.83 10.98
C VAL A 207 -9.10 1.72 10.95
N TYR A 208 -10.40 2.06 10.95
CA TYR A 208 -11.45 1.05 10.82
C TYR A 208 -11.41 0.31 9.48
N ASP A 209 -11.09 1.01 8.38
CA ASP A 209 -10.93 0.40 7.06
C ASP A 209 -9.75 -0.59 7.05
N ASN A 210 -8.61 -0.22 7.64
CA ASN A 210 -7.45 -1.11 7.80
C ASN A 210 -7.76 -2.34 8.67
N MET A 211 -8.66 -2.22 9.65
CA MET A 211 -9.16 -3.34 10.45
C MET A 211 -10.14 -4.26 9.72
N GLY A 212 -10.65 -3.86 8.55
CA GLY A 212 -11.76 -4.54 7.87
C GLY A 212 -13.14 -4.27 8.49
N GLU A 213 -13.24 -3.29 9.40
CA GLU A 213 -14.48 -2.88 10.06
C GLU A 213 -15.24 -1.86 9.18
N TYR A 214 -15.56 -2.26 7.95
CA TYR A 214 -16.03 -1.37 6.88
C TYR A 214 -17.27 -0.55 7.24
N SER A 215 -18.21 -1.10 8.01
CA SER A 215 -19.40 -0.34 8.44
C SER A 215 -19.06 0.82 9.38
N LYS A 216 -18.07 0.67 10.26
CA LYS A 216 -17.59 1.74 11.15
C LYS A 216 -16.75 2.76 10.38
N ALA A 217 -15.98 2.29 9.41
CA ALA A 217 -15.23 3.15 8.49
C ALA A 217 -16.19 4.06 7.70
N LEU A 218 -17.23 3.49 7.07
CA LEU A 218 -18.25 4.27 6.34
C LEU A 218 -18.91 5.31 7.23
N ALA A 219 -19.39 4.93 8.42
CA ALA A 219 -20.04 5.89 9.33
C ALA A 219 -19.12 7.07 9.69
N SER A 220 -17.82 6.81 9.86
CA SER A 220 -16.83 7.84 10.17
C SER A 220 -16.50 8.71 8.95
N TYR A 221 -16.33 8.13 7.76
CA TYR A 221 -16.14 8.88 6.52
C TYR A 221 -17.36 9.72 6.14
N GLU A 222 -18.58 9.21 6.32
CA GLU A 222 -19.82 9.93 6.09
C GLU A 222 -19.95 11.13 7.02
N ARG A 223 -19.57 10.97 8.30
CA ARG A 223 -19.55 12.08 9.27
C ARG A 223 -18.55 13.16 8.87
N SER A 224 -17.36 12.76 8.42
CA SER A 224 -16.36 13.68 7.86
C SER A 224 -16.91 14.45 6.65
N LEU A 225 -17.51 13.73 5.70
CA LEU A 225 -18.12 14.31 4.51
C LEU A 225 -19.23 15.31 4.84
N GLU A 226 -20.08 15.02 5.84
CA GLU A 226 -21.12 15.93 6.30
C GLU A 226 -20.54 17.27 6.80
N ILE A 227 -19.49 17.21 7.62
CA ILE A 227 -18.80 18.40 8.12
C ILE A 227 -18.20 19.19 6.95
N TYR A 228 -17.50 18.54 6.04
CA TYR A 228 -16.90 19.20 4.88
C TYR A 228 -17.94 19.84 3.95
N LYS A 229 -19.12 19.21 3.76
CA LYS A 229 -20.22 19.80 2.97
C LYS A 229 -20.73 21.12 3.56
N ILE A 230 -20.67 21.27 4.87
CA ILE A 230 -21.09 22.50 5.57
C ILE A 230 -19.96 23.54 5.54
N ALA A 231 -18.71 23.10 5.75
CA ALA A 231 -17.59 23.98 6.01
C ALA A 231 -16.85 24.47 4.76
N LEU A 232 -16.96 23.75 3.64
CA LEU A 232 -16.18 23.99 2.43
C LEU A 232 -17.07 24.30 1.22
N SER A 233 -16.47 24.85 0.16
CA SER A 233 -17.16 25.03 -1.12
C SER A 233 -17.48 23.68 -1.77
N SER A 234 -18.54 23.61 -2.58
CA SER A 234 -19.01 22.36 -3.20
C SER A 234 -17.98 21.64 -4.06
N ASN A 235 -16.96 22.37 -4.53
CA ASN A 235 -15.91 21.86 -5.42
C ASN A 235 -14.56 21.74 -4.70
N HIS A 236 -14.54 21.76 -3.37
CA HIS A 236 -13.29 21.67 -2.61
C HIS A 236 -12.65 20.27 -2.77
N PRO A 237 -11.31 20.18 -2.95
CA PRO A 237 -10.61 18.89 -3.09
C PRO A 237 -10.89 17.87 -1.96
N ASP A 238 -11.00 18.33 -0.71
CA ASP A 238 -11.33 17.46 0.44
C ASP A 238 -12.70 16.75 0.31
N LEU A 239 -13.67 17.34 -0.39
CA LEU A 239 -14.94 16.65 -0.68
C LEU A 239 -14.70 15.50 -1.67
N ALA A 240 -13.89 15.71 -2.71
CA ALA A 240 -13.54 14.65 -3.64
C ALA A 240 -12.77 13.52 -2.95
N ALA A 241 -11.79 13.86 -2.10
CA ALA A 241 -11.06 12.87 -1.30
C ALA A 241 -12.00 12.06 -0.40
N SER A 242 -12.98 12.71 0.24
CA SER A 242 -13.97 12.03 1.09
C SER A 242 -14.84 11.05 0.29
N TYR A 243 -15.35 11.46 -0.88
CA TYR A 243 -16.10 10.55 -1.76
C TYR A 243 -15.24 9.40 -2.27
N ASN A 244 -13.96 9.65 -2.58
CA ASN A 244 -13.02 8.61 -3.01
C ASN A 244 -12.79 7.55 -1.92
N ASN A 245 -12.66 7.97 -0.66
CA ASN A 245 -12.47 7.05 0.47
C ASN A 245 -13.73 6.22 0.74
N ILE A 246 -14.92 6.84 0.71
CA ILE A 246 -16.20 6.13 0.82
C ILE A 246 -16.35 5.11 -0.30
N ALA A 247 -16.01 5.51 -1.53
CA ALA A 247 -16.05 4.63 -2.70
C ALA A 247 -15.16 3.40 -2.53
N SER A 248 -13.93 3.59 -2.04
CA SER A 248 -12.99 2.49 -1.78
C SER A 248 -13.49 1.51 -0.74
N VAL A 249 -14.20 1.99 0.30
CA VAL A 249 -14.80 1.08 1.28
C VAL A 249 -15.98 0.30 0.68
N TYR A 250 -16.83 0.94 -0.11
CA TYR A 250 -17.90 0.22 -0.83
C TYR A 250 -17.35 -0.83 -1.79
N ASP A 251 -16.24 -0.52 -2.47
CA ASP A 251 -15.56 -1.44 -3.38
C ASP A 251 -15.07 -2.69 -2.63
N LYS A 252 -14.36 -2.52 -1.51
CA LYS A 252 -13.92 -3.63 -0.64
C LYS A 252 -15.08 -4.47 -0.08
N MET A 253 -16.27 -3.88 0.06
CA MET A 253 -17.50 -4.58 0.46
C MET A 253 -18.20 -5.32 -0.70
N GLY A 254 -17.74 -5.17 -1.94
CA GLY A 254 -18.41 -5.69 -3.14
C GLY A 254 -19.66 -4.90 -3.54
N GLU A 255 -19.88 -3.72 -2.97
CA GLU A 255 -21.01 -2.83 -3.24
C GLU A 255 -20.68 -1.92 -4.44
N TYR A 256 -20.31 -2.53 -5.57
CA TYR A 256 -19.68 -1.85 -6.72
C TYR A 256 -20.51 -0.69 -7.29
N SER A 257 -21.84 -0.78 -7.28
CA SER A 257 -22.71 0.31 -7.74
C SER A 257 -22.60 1.58 -6.89
N LYS A 258 -22.48 1.44 -5.56
CA LYS A 258 -22.27 2.55 -4.62
C LYS A 258 -20.85 3.09 -4.71
N ALA A 259 -19.88 2.21 -4.94
CA ALA A 259 -18.49 2.58 -5.18
C ALA A 259 -18.38 3.48 -6.42
N LEU A 260 -18.88 3.02 -7.58
CA LEU A 260 -18.89 3.79 -8.83
C LEU A 260 -19.59 5.13 -8.67
N SER A 261 -20.79 5.17 -8.07
CA SER A 261 -21.52 6.42 -7.83
C SER A 261 -20.70 7.43 -7.00
N SER A 262 -19.96 6.96 -6.01
CA SER A 262 -19.12 7.79 -5.15
C SER A 262 -17.85 8.25 -5.88
N TYR A 263 -17.19 7.36 -6.65
CA TYR A 263 -16.05 7.72 -7.50
C TYR A 263 -16.43 8.74 -8.58
N GLU A 264 -17.59 8.59 -9.22
CA GLU A 264 -18.11 9.54 -10.21
C GLU A 264 -18.31 10.93 -9.59
N ARG A 265 -18.85 11.00 -8.37
CA ARG A 265 -19.02 12.27 -7.66
C ARG A 265 -17.68 12.92 -7.31
N SER A 266 -16.69 12.13 -6.90
CA SER A 266 -15.32 12.60 -6.68
C SER A 266 -14.71 13.15 -7.97
N LEU A 267 -14.84 12.42 -9.08
CA LEU A 267 -14.34 12.81 -10.39
C LEU A 267 -14.99 14.10 -10.90
N GLU A 268 -16.30 14.28 -10.70
CA GLU A 268 -17.01 15.52 -11.08
C GLU A 268 -16.45 16.74 -10.34
N ILE A 269 -16.23 16.62 -9.03
CA ILE A 269 -15.63 17.69 -8.22
C ILE A 269 -14.21 18.00 -8.72
N ARG A 270 -13.38 16.96 -8.94
CA ARG A 270 -12.00 17.12 -9.44
C ARG A 270 -11.96 17.78 -10.82
N LYS A 271 -12.87 17.44 -11.73
CA LYS A 271 -12.96 18.05 -13.07
C LYS A 271 -13.23 19.56 -13.03
N ILE A 272 -13.96 20.01 -12.01
CA ILE A 272 -14.24 21.44 -11.83
C ILE A 272 -13.06 22.15 -11.13
N ALA A 273 -12.45 21.48 -10.15
CA ALA A 273 -11.43 22.08 -9.30
C ALA A 273 -10.01 22.07 -9.91
N LEU A 274 -9.72 21.15 -10.83
CA LEU A 274 -8.37 20.86 -11.31
C LEU A 274 -8.24 21.05 -12.84
N PRO A 275 -7.02 21.31 -13.34
CA PRO A 275 -6.75 21.29 -14.78
C PRO A 275 -7.08 19.94 -15.43
N PRO A 276 -7.43 19.89 -16.73
CA PRO A 276 -7.90 18.67 -17.40
C PRO A 276 -6.93 17.47 -17.37
N ASN A 277 -5.63 17.72 -17.24
CA ASN A 277 -4.59 16.69 -17.20
C ASN A 277 -3.94 16.57 -15.81
N HIS A 278 -4.66 16.94 -14.75
CA HIS A 278 -4.13 16.79 -13.39
C HIS A 278 -4.05 15.30 -12.98
N PRO A 279 -2.94 14.83 -12.37
CA PRO A 279 -2.78 13.45 -11.90
C PRO A 279 -3.96 12.86 -11.11
N ASP A 280 -4.57 13.63 -10.20
CA ASP A 280 -5.76 13.20 -9.45
C ASP A 280 -6.96 12.77 -10.32
N LEU A 281 -7.10 13.33 -11.53
CA LEU A 281 -8.13 12.88 -12.47
C LEU A 281 -7.81 11.47 -12.97
N ALA A 282 -6.55 11.20 -13.31
CA ALA A 282 -6.09 9.87 -13.68
C ALA A 282 -6.30 8.87 -12.54
N SER A 283 -5.93 9.21 -11.30
CA SER A 283 -6.18 8.34 -10.14
C SER A 283 -7.67 8.00 -9.94
N SER A 284 -8.56 8.93 -10.26
CA SER A 284 -10.02 8.70 -10.22
C SER A 284 -10.45 7.68 -11.28
N TYR A 285 -9.99 7.85 -12.52
CA TYR A 285 -10.25 6.91 -13.61
C TYR A 285 -9.66 5.53 -13.33
N ASN A 286 -8.44 5.46 -12.77
CA ASN A 286 -7.84 4.19 -12.36
C ASN A 286 -8.67 3.50 -11.28
N SER A 287 -9.19 4.24 -10.29
CA SER A 287 -10.04 3.66 -9.24
C SER A 287 -11.35 3.10 -9.80
N MET A 288 -12.00 3.83 -10.72
CA MET A 288 -13.18 3.32 -11.42
C MET A 288 -12.84 2.09 -12.30
N GLY A 289 -11.67 2.09 -12.93
CA GLY A 289 -11.16 0.96 -13.71
C GLY A 289 -11.01 -0.31 -12.88
N MET A 290 -10.53 -0.20 -11.63
CA MET A 290 -10.44 -1.32 -10.69
C MET A 290 -11.83 -1.89 -10.38
N VAL A 291 -12.80 -1.04 -10.06
CA VAL A 291 -14.18 -1.50 -9.79
C VAL A 291 -14.78 -2.22 -11.01
N TYR A 292 -14.59 -1.69 -12.22
CA TYR A 292 -15.09 -2.36 -13.44
C TYR A 292 -14.37 -3.70 -13.69
N ASP A 293 -13.08 -3.80 -13.40
CA ASP A 293 -12.31 -5.04 -13.53
C ASP A 293 -12.80 -6.10 -12.52
N ASP A 294 -13.07 -5.70 -11.28
CA ASP A 294 -13.61 -6.59 -10.24
C ASP A 294 -15.05 -7.05 -10.53
N MET A 295 -15.83 -6.24 -11.26
CA MET A 295 -17.12 -6.64 -11.82
C MET A 295 -17.02 -7.57 -13.04
N GLY A 296 -15.83 -7.75 -13.62
CA GLY A 296 -15.62 -8.45 -14.88
C GLY A 296 -16.08 -7.66 -16.12
N GLU A 297 -16.35 -6.36 -15.98
CA GLU A 297 -16.71 -5.45 -17.07
C GLU A 297 -15.45 -4.94 -17.80
N TYR A 298 -14.65 -5.86 -18.33
CA TYR A 298 -13.30 -5.61 -18.84
C TYR A 298 -13.20 -4.48 -19.88
N SER A 299 -14.19 -4.32 -20.76
CA SER A 299 -14.19 -3.21 -21.73
C SER A 299 -14.27 -1.83 -21.07
N LYS A 300 -15.07 -1.68 -20.00
CA LYS A 300 -15.16 -0.41 -19.26
C LYS A 300 -13.93 -0.18 -18.38
N ALA A 301 -13.36 -1.27 -17.85
CA ALA A 301 -12.09 -1.22 -17.12
C ALA A 301 -10.98 -0.68 -18.03
N LEU A 302 -10.79 -1.26 -19.22
CA LEU A 302 -9.83 -0.80 -20.22
C LEU A 302 -10.04 0.68 -20.58
N SER A 303 -11.26 1.09 -20.92
CA SER A 303 -11.54 2.50 -21.24
C SER A 303 -11.17 3.45 -20.09
N SER A 304 -11.39 3.03 -18.85
CA SER A 304 -11.04 3.84 -17.66
C SER A 304 -9.53 3.90 -17.45
N TYR A 305 -8.83 2.77 -17.55
CA TYR A 305 -7.38 2.72 -17.41
C TYR A 305 -6.64 3.44 -18.54
N GLU A 306 -7.09 3.31 -19.79
CA GLU A 306 -6.54 4.03 -20.94
C GLU A 306 -6.70 5.53 -20.75
N ARG A 307 -7.86 5.99 -20.27
CA ARG A 307 -8.06 7.41 -19.97
C ARG A 307 -7.15 7.92 -18.85
N SER A 308 -6.90 7.08 -17.83
CA SER A 308 -5.92 7.37 -16.78
C SER A 308 -4.51 7.49 -17.36
N LEU A 309 -4.11 6.53 -18.20
CA LEU A 309 -2.81 6.50 -18.84
C LEU A 309 -2.57 7.75 -19.71
N GLU A 310 -3.54 8.14 -20.55
CA GLU A 310 -3.45 9.35 -21.38
C GLU A 310 -3.15 10.61 -20.55
N ILE A 311 -3.81 10.77 -19.40
CA ILE A 311 -3.59 11.92 -18.51
C ILE A 311 -2.18 11.84 -17.91
N PHE A 312 -1.76 10.68 -17.41
CA PHE A 312 -0.44 10.52 -16.82
C PHE A 312 0.69 10.71 -17.84
N GLU A 313 0.53 10.28 -19.10
CA GLU A 313 1.53 10.47 -20.16
C GLU A 313 1.76 11.95 -20.48
N ILE A 314 0.75 12.80 -20.28
CA ILE A 314 0.86 14.25 -20.43
C ILE A 314 1.43 14.90 -19.17
N ALA A 315 1.02 14.41 -17.99
CA ALA A 315 1.28 15.07 -16.71
C ALA A 315 2.63 14.71 -16.08
N LEU A 316 3.17 13.52 -16.37
CA LEU A 316 4.29 12.93 -15.66
C LEU A 316 5.50 12.68 -16.58
N PRO A 317 6.73 12.62 -16.01
CA PRO A 317 7.90 12.17 -16.76
C PRO A 317 7.71 10.76 -17.34
N PRO A 318 8.31 10.41 -18.49
CA PRO A 318 8.09 9.13 -19.17
C PRO A 318 8.41 7.87 -18.35
N ASN A 319 9.27 8.00 -17.33
CA ASN A 319 9.68 6.89 -16.46
C ASN A 319 9.03 6.97 -15.06
N HIS A 320 7.92 7.69 -14.91
CA HIS A 320 7.24 7.79 -13.62
C HIS A 320 6.56 6.45 -13.25
N PRO A 321 6.69 5.95 -12.00
CA PRO A 321 6.08 4.69 -11.58
C PRO A 321 4.57 4.57 -11.83
N ASP A 322 3.80 5.67 -11.73
CA ASP A 322 2.35 5.65 -12.01
C ASP A 322 2.00 5.28 -13.46
N LEU A 323 2.87 5.57 -14.43
CA LEU A 323 2.72 5.08 -15.80
C LEU A 323 2.87 3.55 -15.83
N ALA A 324 3.86 3.01 -15.11
CA ALA A 324 4.05 1.57 -15.02
C ALA A 324 2.85 0.87 -14.37
N THR A 325 2.27 1.46 -13.32
CA THR A 325 1.03 0.96 -12.70
C THR A 325 -0.13 0.93 -13.70
N SER A 326 -0.30 1.99 -14.49
CA SER A 326 -1.35 2.07 -15.50
C SER A 326 -1.20 0.99 -16.57
N TYR A 327 0.02 0.82 -17.12
CA TYR A 327 0.32 -0.26 -18.06
C TYR A 327 0.11 -1.65 -17.45
N ASN A 328 0.46 -1.85 -16.18
CA ASN A 328 0.24 -3.12 -15.48
C ASN A 328 -1.25 -3.44 -15.33
N ASN A 329 -2.09 -2.46 -15.00
CA ASN A 329 -3.53 -2.65 -14.85
C ASN A 329 -4.20 -2.98 -16.19
N ILE A 330 -3.81 -2.29 -17.27
CA ILE A 330 -4.25 -2.61 -18.64
C ILE A 330 -3.83 -4.04 -19.02
N ALA A 331 -2.57 -4.40 -18.74
CA ALA A 331 -2.04 -5.73 -19.04
C ALA A 331 -2.81 -6.83 -18.31
N MET A 332 -3.15 -6.62 -17.04
CA MET A 332 -3.92 -7.57 -16.23
C MET A 332 -5.32 -7.81 -16.81
N VAL A 333 -5.99 -6.75 -17.30
CA VAL A 333 -7.30 -6.90 -17.94
C VAL A 333 -7.18 -7.69 -19.25
N TYR A 334 -6.17 -7.40 -20.09
CA TYR A 334 -5.92 -8.18 -21.29
C TYR A 334 -5.59 -9.66 -20.98
N ASP A 335 -4.84 -9.93 -19.92
CA ASP A 335 -4.54 -11.29 -19.46
C ASP A 335 -5.80 -12.04 -19.02
N LYS A 336 -6.69 -11.39 -18.24
CA LYS A 336 -8.01 -11.96 -17.87
C LYS A 336 -8.91 -12.23 -19.08
N MET A 337 -8.80 -11.43 -20.13
CA MET A 337 -9.50 -11.62 -21.41
C MET A 337 -8.88 -12.71 -22.30
N GLY A 338 -7.69 -13.23 -21.96
CA GLY A 338 -6.94 -14.18 -22.80
C GLY A 338 -6.22 -13.52 -23.98
N GLU A 339 -6.14 -12.19 -24.03
CA GLU A 339 -5.42 -11.43 -25.06
C GLU A 339 -3.93 -11.33 -24.72
N TYR A 340 -3.27 -12.48 -24.58
CA TYR A 340 -1.93 -12.60 -24.02
C TYR A 340 -0.86 -11.74 -24.72
N SER A 341 -0.93 -11.56 -26.05
CA SER A 341 0.03 -10.71 -26.76
C SER A 341 -0.06 -9.23 -26.36
N LYS A 342 -1.27 -8.70 -26.12
CA LYS A 342 -1.46 -7.33 -25.65
C LYS A 342 -1.09 -7.18 -24.17
N ALA A 343 -1.38 -8.20 -23.38
CA ALA A 343 -0.96 -8.28 -21.99
C ALA A 343 0.56 -8.21 -21.86
N LEU A 344 1.30 -9.06 -22.60
CA LEU A 344 2.76 -9.05 -22.62
C LEU A 344 3.32 -7.70 -23.03
N SER A 345 2.84 -7.10 -24.12
CA SER A 345 3.29 -5.78 -24.58
C SER A 345 3.13 -4.71 -23.49
N SER A 346 2.02 -4.73 -22.76
CA SER A 346 1.74 -3.75 -21.70
C SER A 346 2.57 -4.02 -20.44
N TYR A 347 2.71 -5.29 -20.01
CA TYR A 347 3.57 -5.64 -18.89
C TYR A 347 5.05 -5.35 -19.16
N GLU A 348 5.54 -5.61 -20.38
CA GLU A 348 6.92 -5.30 -20.77
C GLU A 348 7.19 -3.80 -20.73
N ARG A 349 6.23 -2.97 -21.17
CA ARG A 349 6.34 -1.51 -21.06
C ARG A 349 6.37 -1.04 -19.62
N SER A 350 5.53 -1.62 -18.76
CA SER A 350 5.55 -1.38 -17.31
C SER A 350 6.92 -1.73 -16.71
N LEU A 351 7.46 -2.91 -17.04
CA LEU A 351 8.77 -3.36 -16.57
C LEU A 351 9.92 -2.47 -17.04
N GLU A 352 9.88 -1.96 -18.28
CA GLU A 352 10.89 -1.03 -18.81
C GLU A 352 10.95 0.26 -17.98
N ILE A 353 9.79 0.85 -17.68
CA ILE A 353 9.68 2.04 -16.85
C ILE A 353 10.25 1.78 -15.45
N LEU A 354 9.84 0.67 -14.81
CA LEU A 354 10.29 0.34 -13.45
C LEU A 354 11.80 0.07 -13.38
N LYS A 355 12.42 -0.52 -14.41
CA LYS A 355 13.88 -0.74 -14.46
C LYS A 355 14.67 0.57 -14.43
N VAL A 356 14.11 1.65 -14.96
CA VAL A 356 14.72 2.98 -14.94
C VAL A 356 14.40 3.71 -13.64
N ALA A 357 13.17 3.56 -13.14
CA ALA A 357 12.68 4.29 -11.97
C ALA A 357 13.17 3.74 -10.63
N LEU A 358 13.49 2.43 -10.56
CA LEU A 358 13.74 1.72 -9.31
C LEU A 358 15.12 1.05 -9.26
N PRO A 359 15.68 0.82 -8.06
CA PRO A 359 16.88 0.00 -7.90
C PRO A 359 16.69 -1.43 -8.47
N PRO A 360 17.75 -2.08 -8.98
CA PRO A 360 17.66 -3.39 -9.64
C PRO A 360 17.00 -4.51 -8.84
N ASN A 361 17.06 -4.45 -7.50
CA ASN A 361 16.49 -5.45 -6.60
C ASN A 361 15.20 -4.98 -5.92
N HIS A 362 14.50 -3.98 -6.47
CA HIS A 362 13.24 -3.52 -5.88
C HIS A 362 12.13 -4.59 -6.04
N PRO A 363 11.34 -4.89 -4.98
CA PRO A 363 10.26 -5.89 -5.03
C PRO A 363 9.26 -5.72 -6.20
N SER A 364 8.97 -4.48 -6.61
CA SER A 364 8.09 -4.22 -7.75
C SER A 364 8.60 -4.78 -9.08
N LEU A 365 9.93 -4.86 -9.28
CA LEU A 365 10.50 -5.49 -10.47
C LEU A 365 10.22 -7.00 -10.48
N ALA A 366 10.34 -7.65 -9.31
CA ALA A 366 10.01 -9.06 -9.14
C ALA A 366 8.52 -9.33 -9.44
N ALA A 367 7.61 -8.49 -8.93
CA ALA A 367 6.19 -8.57 -9.25
C ALA A 367 5.92 -8.48 -10.77
N SER A 368 6.57 -7.55 -11.48
CA SER A 368 6.46 -7.46 -12.95
C SER A 368 6.98 -8.70 -13.66
N TYR A 369 8.10 -9.27 -13.20
CA TYR A 369 8.61 -10.54 -13.75
C TYR A 369 7.63 -11.70 -13.54
N ASN A 370 7.03 -11.80 -12.35
CA ASN A 370 6.00 -12.80 -12.06
C ASN A 370 4.77 -12.65 -12.97
N ASN A 371 4.31 -11.42 -13.21
CA ASN A 371 3.14 -11.19 -14.07
C ASN A 371 3.41 -11.62 -15.52
N ILE A 372 4.57 -11.26 -16.08
CA ILE A 372 4.98 -11.69 -17.42
C ILE A 372 5.15 -13.21 -17.48
N ALA A 373 5.78 -13.80 -16.45
CA ALA A 373 5.96 -15.24 -16.34
C ALA A 373 4.61 -15.99 -16.34
N SER A 374 3.62 -15.49 -15.60
CA SER A 374 2.28 -16.07 -15.55
C SER A 374 1.58 -16.05 -16.91
N VAL A 375 1.77 -15.00 -17.71
CA VAL A 375 1.23 -14.97 -19.08
C VAL A 375 1.91 -16.02 -19.96
N TYR A 376 3.24 -16.17 -19.90
CA TYR A 376 3.94 -17.23 -20.63
C TYR A 376 3.54 -18.64 -20.17
N ASP A 377 3.31 -18.83 -18.88
CA ASP A 377 2.84 -20.09 -18.31
C ASP A 377 1.47 -20.49 -18.88
N LYS A 378 0.51 -19.55 -18.90
CA LYS A 378 -0.82 -19.76 -19.53
C LYS A 378 -0.75 -20.03 -21.04
N MET A 379 0.31 -19.54 -21.71
CA MET A 379 0.57 -19.82 -23.12
C MET A 379 1.27 -21.18 -23.36
N GLY A 380 1.65 -21.90 -22.30
CA GLY A 380 2.42 -23.15 -22.38
C GLY A 380 3.92 -22.94 -22.68
N GLU A 381 4.41 -21.70 -22.60
CA GLU A 381 5.82 -21.33 -22.85
C GLU A 381 6.64 -21.48 -21.56
N TYR A 382 6.61 -22.69 -20.99
CA TYR A 382 7.10 -23.00 -19.64
C TYR A 382 8.57 -22.62 -19.41
N SER A 383 9.44 -22.79 -20.40
CA SER A 383 10.86 -22.39 -20.28
C SER A 383 11.04 -20.88 -20.07
N LYS A 384 10.23 -20.05 -20.74
CA LYS A 384 10.26 -18.59 -20.58
C LYS A 384 9.66 -18.19 -19.22
N ALA A 385 8.54 -18.82 -18.84
CA ALA A 385 7.91 -18.60 -17.55
C ALA A 385 8.88 -18.92 -16.40
N LEU A 386 9.52 -20.09 -16.44
CA LEU A 386 10.46 -20.54 -15.41
C LEU A 386 11.62 -19.56 -15.25
N SER A 387 12.25 -19.13 -16.35
CA SER A 387 13.37 -18.17 -16.30
C SER A 387 12.97 -16.84 -15.64
N LEU A 388 11.75 -16.35 -15.91
CA LEU A 388 11.25 -15.11 -15.34
C LEU A 388 10.83 -15.27 -13.86
N TYR A 389 10.20 -16.38 -13.49
CA TYR A 389 9.89 -16.70 -12.10
C TYR A 389 11.16 -16.85 -11.26
N GLU A 390 12.20 -17.51 -11.78
CA GLU A 390 13.50 -17.63 -11.11
C GLU A 390 14.15 -16.26 -10.89
N ARG A 391 14.09 -15.38 -11.88
CA ARG A 391 14.57 -13.99 -11.76
C ARG A 391 13.80 -13.20 -10.71
N SER A 392 12.48 -13.35 -10.65
CA SER A 392 11.66 -12.74 -9.60
C SER A 392 12.08 -13.26 -8.21
N LEU A 393 12.27 -14.57 -8.08
CA LEU A 393 12.68 -15.20 -6.83
C LEU A 393 14.05 -14.69 -6.36
N GLU A 394 15.01 -14.50 -7.26
CA GLU A 394 16.33 -13.94 -6.94
C GLU A 394 16.22 -12.52 -6.34
N ILE A 395 15.40 -11.66 -6.96
CA ILE A 395 15.15 -10.30 -6.45
C ILE A 395 14.52 -10.35 -5.06
N PHE A 396 13.47 -11.16 -4.87
CA PHE A 396 12.81 -11.27 -3.57
C PHE A 396 13.73 -11.83 -2.48
N LYS A 397 14.64 -12.75 -2.80
CA LYS A 397 15.62 -13.29 -1.82
C LYS A 397 16.56 -12.20 -1.29
N ILE A 398 16.85 -11.19 -2.10
CA ILE A 398 17.70 -10.06 -1.72
C ILE A 398 16.87 -9.00 -0.97
N ALA A 399 15.64 -8.75 -1.44
CA ALA A 399 14.84 -7.62 -0.98
C ALA A 399 14.00 -7.89 0.28
N LEU A 400 13.66 -9.16 0.54
CA LEU A 400 12.69 -9.53 1.57
C LEU A 400 13.30 -10.46 2.64
N PRO A 401 12.74 -10.47 3.87
CA PRO A 401 13.12 -11.45 4.88
C PRO A 401 12.97 -12.90 4.38
N PRO A 402 13.80 -13.86 4.85
CA PRO A 402 13.78 -15.24 4.35
C PRO A 402 12.45 -15.98 4.48
N ASN A 403 11.58 -15.54 5.39
CA ASN A 403 10.27 -16.11 5.68
C ASN A 403 9.11 -15.27 5.10
N HIS A 404 9.38 -14.35 4.16
CA HIS A 404 8.32 -13.53 3.57
C HIS A 404 7.37 -14.36 2.69
N PRO A 405 6.04 -14.16 2.77
CA PRO A 405 5.06 -14.88 1.96
C PRO A 405 5.30 -14.82 0.44
N ASP A 406 5.79 -13.69 -0.09
CA ASP A 406 6.11 -13.55 -1.52
C ASP A 406 7.20 -14.52 -2.01
N LEU A 407 8.16 -14.88 -1.16
CA LEU A 407 9.14 -15.91 -1.49
C LEU A 407 8.46 -17.27 -1.67
N ALA A 408 7.52 -17.60 -0.78
CA ALA A 408 6.75 -18.82 -0.89
C ALA A 408 5.85 -18.85 -2.14
N ALA A 409 5.23 -17.71 -2.49
CA ALA A 409 4.45 -17.59 -3.72
C ALA A 409 5.32 -17.82 -4.96
N SER A 410 6.53 -17.24 -5.02
CA SER A 410 7.47 -17.49 -6.12
C SER A 410 7.89 -18.96 -6.23
N TYR A 411 8.22 -19.62 -5.11
CA TYR A 411 8.52 -21.06 -5.12
C TYR A 411 7.35 -21.91 -5.60
N ASN A 412 6.12 -21.53 -5.25
CA ASN A 412 4.91 -22.22 -5.70
C ASN A 412 4.66 -22.05 -7.20
N ASN A 413 4.87 -20.85 -7.74
CA ASN A 413 4.72 -20.62 -9.18
C ASN A 413 5.75 -21.44 -9.98
N ILE A 414 6.99 -21.50 -9.50
CA ILE A 414 8.04 -22.38 -10.07
C ILE A 414 7.63 -23.85 -9.98
N ALA A 415 7.08 -24.27 -8.83
CA ALA A 415 6.63 -25.64 -8.63
C ALA A 415 5.49 -26.03 -9.58
N MET A 416 4.53 -25.13 -9.80
CA MET A 416 3.45 -25.33 -10.76
C MET A 416 3.98 -25.52 -12.19
N VAL A 417 4.92 -24.68 -12.63
CA VAL A 417 5.53 -24.82 -13.96
C VAL A 417 6.25 -26.17 -14.09
N TYR A 418 7.00 -26.61 -13.07
CA TYR A 418 7.62 -27.94 -13.09
C TYR A 418 6.59 -29.08 -13.10
N ASP A 419 5.46 -28.95 -12.40
CA ASP A 419 4.37 -29.93 -12.42
C ASP A 419 3.75 -30.05 -13.82
N GLU A 420 3.48 -28.93 -14.48
CA GLU A 420 2.96 -28.90 -15.86
C GLU A 420 3.97 -29.47 -16.89
N MET A 421 5.27 -29.34 -16.60
CA MET A 421 6.34 -29.97 -17.40
C MET A 421 6.52 -31.48 -17.10
N GLY A 422 5.85 -32.02 -16.08
CA GLY A 422 6.03 -33.41 -15.63
C GLY A 422 7.32 -33.65 -14.81
N GLU A 423 8.00 -32.59 -14.42
CA GLU A 423 9.24 -32.61 -13.61
C GLU A 423 8.90 -32.69 -12.11
N TYR A 424 8.14 -33.72 -11.73
CA TYR A 424 7.49 -33.84 -10.42
C TYR A 424 8.43 -33.75 -9.22
N SER A 425 9.67 -34.24 -9.33
CA SER A 425 10.66 -34.15 -8.25
C SER A 425 11.07 -32.71 -7.96
N LYS A 426 11.25 -31.88 -9.01
CA LYS A 426 11.56 -30.45 -8.88
C LYS A 426 10.35 -29.66 -8.39
N ALA A 427 9.15 -30.05 -8.83
CA ALA A 427 7.89 -29.49 -8.34
C ALA A 427 7.73 -29.70 -6.83
N LEU A 428 7.87 -30.94 -6.36
CA LEU A 428 7.78 -31.30 -4.94
C LEU A 428 8.81 -30.53 -4.11
N SER A 429 10.08 -30.48 -4.53
CA SER A 429 11.12 -29.73 -3.82
C SER A 429 10.80 -28.24 -3.70
N SER A 430 10.22 -27.65 -4.74
CA SER A 430 9.82 -26.23 -4.74
C SER A 430 8.58 -25.99 -3.86
N TYR A 431 7.58 -26.89 -3.90
CA TYR A 431 6.43 -26.83 -2.99
C TYR A 431 6.84 -27.00 -1.52
N GLU A 432 7.75 -27.92 -1.22
CA GLU A 432 8.29 -28.11 0.13
C GLU A 432 8.95 -26.82 0.64
N ARG A 433 9.77 -26.17 -0.19
CA ARG A 433 10.40 -24.91 0.19
C ARG A 433 9.40 -23.79 0.44
N SER A 434 8.36 -23.70 -0.38
CA SER A 434 7.25 -22.76 -0.19
C SER A 434 6.53 -23.01 1.16
N LEU A 435 6.23 -24.28 1.46
CA LEU A 435 5.55 -24.68 2.68
C LEU A 435 6.40 -24.44 3.94
N GLU A 436 7.71 -24.66 3.88
CA GLU A 436 8.65 -24.34 4.98
C GLU A 436 8.59 -22.87 5.37
N ILE A 437 8.59 -21.97 4.37
CA ILE A 437 8.51 -20.53 4.59
C ILE A 437 7.18 -20.17 5.26
N LEU A 438 6.06 -20.67 4.73
CA LEU A 438 4.74 -20.32 5.23
C LEU A 438 4.43 -20.89 6.60
N LYS A 439 4.97 -22.06 6.96
CA LYS A 439 4.85 -22.62 8.32
C LYS A 439 5.47 -21.72 9.40
N VAL A 440 6.47 -20.93 9.04
CA VAL A 440 7.09 -19.93 9.93
C VAL A 440 6.32 -18.62 9.90
N ALA A 441 5.81 -18.22 8.72
CA ALA A 441 5.15 -16.94 8.51
C ALA A 441 3.70 -16.89 8.99
N LEU A 442 2.99 -18.02 8.99
CA LEU A 442 1.55 -18.09 9.23
C LEU A 442 1.20 -19.00 10.41
N PRO A 443 0.05 -18.76 11.08
CA PRO A 443 -0.48 -19.69 12.07
C PRO A 443 -0.67 -21.10 11.49
N PRO A 444 -0.51 -22.18 12.30
CA PRO A 444 -0.52 -23.56 11.82
C PRO A 444 -1.77 -24.01 11.03
N ASN A 445 -2.91 -23.35 11.25
CA ASN A 445 -4.18 -23.65 10.61
C ASN A 445 -4.63 -22.54 9.64
N HIS A 446 -3.70 -21.73 9.12
CA HIS A 446 -4.05 -20.71 8.15
C HIS A 446 -4.52 -21.35 6.83
N PRO A 447 -5.67 -20.94 6.23
CA PRO A 447 -6.21 -21.53 5.00
C PRO A 447 -5.21 -21.63 3.85
N PHE A 448 -4.29 -20.66 3.72
CA PHE A 448 -3.26 -20.70 2.68
C PHE A 448 -2.37 -21.94 2.77
N LEU A 449 -2.01 -22.43 3.96
CA LEU A 449 -1.21 -23.66 4.10
C LEU A 449 -1.92 -24.87 3.45
N ALA A 450 -3.25 -24.93 3.53
CA ALA A 450 -4.05 -26.00 2.95
C ALA A 450 -3.97 -26.02 1.41
N THR A 451 -3.84 -24.87 0.76
CA THR A 451 -3.66 -24.78 -0.70
C THR A 451 -2.36 -25.45 -1.15
N PHE A 452 -1.26 -25.25 -0.42
CA PHE A 452 0.03 -25.89 -0.76
C PHE A 452 -0.03 -27.40 -0.53
N TYR A 453 -0.66 -27.86 0.55
CA TYR A 453 -0.89 -29.29 0.77
C TYR A 453 -1.72 -29.92 -0.36
N ASN A 454 -2.72 -29.21 -0.88
CA ASN A 454 -3.46 -29.67 -2.07
C ASN A 454 -2.57 -29.77 -3.30
N ASN A 455 -1.73 -28.76 -3.56
CA ASN A 455 -0.84 -28.75 -4.72
C ASN A 455 0.18 -29.90 -4.65
N THR A 456 0.82 -30.11 -3.50
CA THR A 456 1.72 -31.25 -3.28
C THR A 456 0.98 -32.59 -3.44
N ALA A 457 -0.25 -32.70 -2.94
CA ALA A 457 -1.06 -33.90 -3.05
C ALA A 457 -1.42 -34.25 -4.50
N MET A 458 -1.73 -33.25 -5.33
CA MET A 458 -1.98 -33.46 -6.77
C MET A 458 -0.73 -34.02 -7.48
N VAL A 459 0.46 -33.53 -7.12
CA VAL A 459 1.70 -34.07 -7.70
C VAL A 459 1.93 -35.52 -7.27
N TYR A 460 1.70 -35.86 -6.00
CA TYR A 460 1.80 -37.25 -5.54
C TYR A 460 0.78 -38.17 -6.25
N ASP A 461 -0.44 -37.70 -6.49
CA ASP A 461 -1.46 -38.45 -7.24
C ASP A 461 -1.01 -38.71 -8.69
N LYS A 462 -0.50 -37.69 -9.39
CA LYS A 462 0.08 -37.83 -10.74
C LYS A 462 1.26 -38.81 -10.79
N MET A 463 2.04 -38.91 -9.71
CA MET A 463 3.14 -39.88 -9.57
C MET A 463 2.67 -41.30 -9.21
N GLY A 464 1.39 -41.50 -8.88
CA GLY A 464 0.85 -42.76 -8.36
C GLY A 464 1.20 -43.04 -6.89
N GLU A 465 1.74 -42.05 -6.17
CA GLU A 465 2.03 -42.15 -4.73
C GLU A 465 0.77 -41.84 -3.88
N TYR A 466 -0.30 -42.60 -4.12
CA TYR A 466 -1.64 -42.31 -3.61
C TYR A 466 -1.73 -42.17 -2.08
N SER A 467 -0.93 -42.92 -1.32
CA SER A 467 -0.89 -42.83 0.14
C SER A 467 -0.39 -41.46 0.62
N LYS A 468 0.62 -40.89 -0.04
CA LYS A 468 1.13 -39.54 0.26
C LYS A 468 0.17 -38.46 -0.23
N ALA A 469 -0.49 -38.69 -1.37
CA ALA A 469 -1.54 -37.81 -1.87
C ALA A 469 -2.70 -37.70 -0.87
N LEU A 470 -3.25 -38.84 -0.41
CA LEU A 470 -4.31 -38.88 0.60
C LEU A 470 -3.87 -38.18 1.89
N SER A 471 -2.70 -38.51 2.43
CA SER A 471 -2.18 -37.88 3.65
C SER A 471 -2.10 -36.35 3.53
N SER A 472 -1.67 -35.85 2.37
CA SER A 472 -1.56 -34.41 2.09
C SER A 472 -2.93 -33.75 1.90
N PHE A 473 -3.86 -34.37 1.17
CA PHE A 473 -5.23 -33.87 1.02
C PHE A 473 -6.01 -33.88 2.34
N GLU A 474 -5.83 -34.90 3.18
CA GLU A 474 -6.44 -34.99 4.51
C GLU A 474 -5.94 -33.87 5.41
N ARG A 475 -4.63 -33.57 5.36
CA ARG A 475 -4.06 -32.45 6.11
C ARG A 475 -4.61 -31.11 5.65
N SER A 476 -4.77 -30.91 4.34
CA SER A 476 -5.44 -29.73 3.77
C SER A 476 -6.88 -29.61 4.27
N LEU A 477 -7.64 -30.71 4.23
CA LEU A 477 -9.02 -30.77 4.70
C LEU A 477 -9.14 -30.44 6.19
N GLU A 478 -8.23 -30.93 7.04
CA GLU A 478 -8.20 -30.63 8.47
C GLU A 478 -8.04 -29.13 8.72
N ILE A 479 -7.10 -28.48 8.01
CA ILE A 479 -6.88 -27.02 8.10
C ILE A 479 -8.14 -26.27 7.68
N PHE A 480 -8.74 -26.62 6.53
CA PHE A 480 -9.96 -25.95 6.06
C PHE A 480 -11.15 -26.15 7.01
N LYS A 481 -11.30 -27.31 7.66
CA LYS A 481 -12.37 -27.54 8.64
C LYS A 481 -12.26 -26.63 9.86
N ILE A 482 -11.04 -26.30 10.27
CA ILE A 482 -10.79 -25.41 11.40
C ILE A 482 -10.99 -23.95 10.97
N ALA A 483 -10.52 -23.60 9.77
CA ALA A 483 -10.38 -22.22 9.35
C ALA A 483 -11.59 -21.64 8.59
N LEU A 484 -12.47 -22.50 8.03
CA LEU A 484 -13.57 -22.07 7.17
C LEU A 484 -14.93 -22.52 7.72
N PRO A 485 -16.03 -21.81 7.38
CA PRO A 485 -17.38 -22.27 7.70
C PRO A 485 -17.69 -23.66 7.13
N PRO A 486 -18.55 -24.48 7.79
CA PRO A 486 -18.80 -25.87 7.40
C PRO A 486 -19.27 -26.12 5.96
N ASN A 487 -19.87 -25.12 5.31
CA ASN A 487 -20.36 -25.21 3.92
C ASN A 487 -19.46 -24.48 2.92
N HIS A 488 -18.24 -24.09 3.29
CA HIS A 488 -17.36 -23.35 2.39
C HIS A 488 -16.98 -24.21 1.17
N PRO A 489 -17.02 -23.68 -0.08
CA PRO A 489 -16.70 -24.44 -1.29
C PRO A 489 -15.35 -25.16 -1.27
N SER A 490 -14.32 -24.58 -0.66
CA SER A 490 -12.99 -25.23 -0.52
C SER A 490 -13.05 -26.58 0.20
N LEU A 491 -13.95 -26.77 1.18
CA LEU A 491 -14.14 -28.08 1.83
C LEU A 491 -14.66 -29.11 0.83
N ALA A 492 -15.59 -28.71 -0.05
CA ALA A 492 -16.09 -29.60 -1.09
C ALA A 492 -15.00 -29.96 -2.10
N THR A 493 -14.14 -29.01 -2.48
CA THR A 493 -12.99 -29.27 -3.36
C THR A 493 -12.03 -30.28 -2.74
N SER A 494 -11.70 -30.14 -1.45
CA SER A 494 -10.86 -31.12 -0.76
C SER A 494 -11.48 -32.53 -0.75
N TYR A 495 -12.78 -32.65 -0.45
CA TYR A 495 -13.47 -33.95 -0.52
C TYR A 495 -13.50 -34.54 -1.94
N ASN A 496 -13.70 -33.69 -2.95
CA ASN A 496 -13.63 -34.12 -4.35
C ASN A 496 -12.25 -34.66 -4.71
N ASN A 497 -11.17 -33.97 -4.30
CA ASN A 497 -9.82 -34.39 -4.59
C ASN A 497 -9.46 -35.72 -3.91
N ILE A 498 -9.84 -35.90 -2.64
CA ILE A 498 -9.71 -37.17 -1.93
C ILE A 498 -10.47 -38.29 -2.65
N ALA A 499 -11.69 -38.00 -3.13
CA ALA A 499 -12.49 -38.96 -3.88
C ALA A 499 -11.84 -39.38 -5.20
N MET A 500 -11.19 -38.45 -5.91
CA MET A 500 -10.43 -38.78 -7.12
C MET A 500 -9.29 -39.75 -6.83
N VAL A 501 -8.51 -39.51 -5.76
CA VAL A 501 -7.40 -40.41 -5.39
C VAL A 501 -7.92 -41.81 -5.06
N TYR A 502 -8.99 -41.93 -4.26
CA TYR A 502 -9.63 -43.24 -4.01
C TYR A 502 -10.12 -43.91 -5.28
N SER A 503 -10.67 -43.13 -6.23
CA SER A 503 -11.08 -43.66 -7.54
C SER A 503 -9.89 -44.16 -8.36
N HIS A 504 -8.73 -43.51 -8.29
CA HIS A 504 -7.50 -43.97 -8.95
C HIS A 504 -6.94 -45.24 -8.32
N MET A 505 -7.12 -45.42 -7.00
CA MET A 505 -6.76 -46.64 -6.28
C MET A 505 -7.73 -47.82 -6.52
N GLY A 506 -8.92 -47.55 -7.08
CA GLY A 506 -9.99 -48.56 -7.23
C GLY A 506 -10.84 -48.75 -5.97
N GLU A 507 -10.67 -47.92 -4.94
CA GLU A 507 -11.45 -47.92 -3.70
C GLU A 507 -12.77 -47.15 -3.92
N TYR A 508 -13.67 -47.72 -4.72
CA TYR A 508 -14.87 -47.03 -5.19
C TYR A 508 -15.88 -46.71 -4.07
N SER A 509 -15.95 -47.50 -2.99
CA SER A 509 -16.81 -47.19 -1.84
C SER A 509 -16.39 -45.90 -1.13
N GLU A 510 -15.10 -45.74 -0.91
CA GLU A 510 -14.47 -44.61 -0.24
C GLU A 510 -14.52 -43.35 -1.11
N ALA A 511 -14.31 -43.52 -2.41
CA ALA A 511 -14.50 -42.47 -3.41
C ALA A 511 -15.95 -41.99 -3.44
N LEU A 512 -16.93 -42.90 -3.45
CA LEU A 512 -18.35 -42.55 -3.45
C LEU A 512 -18.72 -41.74 -2.20
N SER A 513 -18.31 -42.21 -1.01
CA SER A 513 -18.53 -41.53 0.26
C SER A 513 -17.96 -40.11 0.27
N SER A 514 -16.75 -39.93 -0.28
CA SER A 514 -16.09 -38.63 -0.35
C SER A 514 -16.76 -37.68 -1.36
N TYR A 515 -17.16 -38.18 -2.53
CA TYR A 515 -17.92 -37.39 -3.49
C TYR A 515 -19.31 -36.98 -2.95
N GLU A 516 -19.99 -37.85 -2.22
CA GLU A 516 -21.29 -37.53 -1.60
C GLU A 516 -21.18 -36.40 -0.58
N ARG A 517 -20.10 -36.38 0.23
CA ARG A 517 -19.81 -35.26 1.13
C ARG A 517 -19.51 -33.96 0.38
N SER A 518 -18.72 -34.03 -0.69
CA SER A 518 -18.47 -32.88 -1.57
C SER A 518 -19.78 -32.33 -2.15
N LEU A 519 -20.66 -33.21 -2.62
CA LEU A 519 -21.95 -32.88 -3.19
C LEU A 519 -22.88 -32.22 -2.16
N GLU A 520 -22.91 -32.72 -0.93
CA GLU A 520 -23.73 -32.16 0.15
C GLU A 520 -23.35 -30.70 0.44
N ILE A 521 -22.05 -30.41 0.51
CA ILE A 521 -21.52 -29.06 0.75
C ILE A 521 -21.86 -28.15 -0.44
N LEU A 522 -21.63 -28.59 -1.67
CA LEU A 522 -21.92 -27.79 -2.87
C LEU A 522 -23.40 -27.48 -3.02
N ARG A 523 -24.30 -28.43 -2.69
CA ARG A 523 -25.76 -28.18 -2.72
C ARG A 523 -26.20 -27.05 -1.79
N LYS A 524 -25.48 -26.85 -0.69
CA LYS A 524 -25.79 -25.81 0.30
C LYS A 524 -25.08 -24.49 0.01
N SER A 525 -24.06 -24.47 -0.84
CA SER A 525 -23.17 -23.32 -1.03
C SER A 525 -23.25 -22.66 -2.41
N VAL A 526 -23.68 -23.38 -3.45
CA VAL A 526 -23.70 -22.86 -4.82
C VAL A 526 -25.01 -23.19 -5.55
N PRO A 527 -25.41 -22.38 -6.57
CA PRO A 527 -26.60 -22.66 -7.38
C PRO A 527 -26.54 -24.03 -8.06
N SER A 528 -27.71 -24.58 -8.41
CA SER A 528 -27.83 -25.91 -9.03
C SER A 528 -27.12 -26.06 -10.38
N THR A 529 -26.83 -24.94 -11.04
CA THR A 529 -26.13 -24.84 -12.33
C THR A 529 -24.62 -24.69 -12.19
N HIS A 530 -24.08 -24.62 -10.96
CA HIS A 530 -22.66 -24.39 -10.74
C HIS A 530 -21.80 -25.53 -11.34
N PRO A 531 -20.75 -25.23 -12.14
CA PRO A 531 -19.95 -26.25 -12.84
C PRO A 531 -19.41 -27.35 -11.93
N HIS A 532 -18.84 -27.01 -10.77
CA HIS A 532 -18.35 -28.00 -9.80
C HIS A 532 -19.44 -28.93 -9.27
N LEU A 533 -20.67 -28.44 -9.05
CA LEU A 533 -21.79 -29.28 -8.61
C LEU A 533 -22.18 -30.29 -9.70
N VAL A 534 -22.18 -29.85 -10.97
CA VAL A 534 -22.46 -30.72 -12.12
C VAL A 534 -21.36 -31.77 -12.28
N LEU A 535 -20.10 -31.38 -12.15
CA LEU A 535 -18.95 -32.27 -12.24
C LEU A 535 -19.00 -33.37 -11.16
N VAL A 536 -19.23 -33.02 -9.90
CA VAL A 536 -19.30 -34.01 -8.81
C VAL A 536 -20.46 -34.99 -9.02
N LYS A 537 -21.63 -34.53 -9.49
CA LYS A 537 -22.75 -35.42 -9.84
C LYS A 537 -22.37 -36.42 -10.93
N ARG A 538 -21.72 -35.95 -11.99
CA ARG A 538 -21.24 -36.80 -13.07
C ARG A 538 -20.22 -37.81 -12.56
N ASN A 539 -19.25 -37.39 -11.75
CA ASN A 539 -18.25 -38.29 -11.17
C ASN A 539 -18.90 -39.39 -10.32
N ILE A 540 -19.93 -39.07 -9.53
CA ILE A 540 -20.69 -40.06 -8.76
C ILE A 540 -21.40 -41.07 -9.68
N GLU A 541 -22.01 -40.61 -10.76
CA GLU A 541 -22.70 -41.48 -11.72
C GLU A 541 -21.72 -42.39 -12.47
N ASP A 542 -20.61 -41.84 -12.95
CA ASP A 542 -19.53 -42.58 -13.60
C ASP A 542 -18.93 -43.64 -12.65
N LEU A 543 -18.79 -43.32 -11.37
CA LEU A 543 -18.28 -44.24 -10.36
C LEU A 543 -19.27 -45.37 -10.06
N LYS A 544 -20.57 -45.06 -9.95
CA LYS A 544 -21.63 -46.06 -9.76
C LYS A 544 -21.73 -47.06 -10.91
N ASN A 545 -21.36 -46.65 -12.13
CA ASN A 545 -21.29 -47.54 -13.28
C ASN A 545 -20.07 -48.48 -13.27
N LYS A 546 -19.05 -48.19 -12.45
CA LYS A 546 -17.82 -48.98 -12.30
C LYS A 546 -17.85 -49.96 -11.10
N MET A 547 -18.80 -49.75 -10.18
CA MET A 547 -19.10 -50.65 -9.05
C MET A 547 -20.05 -51.75 -9.50
#